data_AF-A0A961IMY7-F1
#
_entry.id   AF-A0A961IMY7-F1
#
_cell.length_a   1.000
_cell.length_b   1.000
_cell.length_c   1.000
_cell.angle_alpha   90.00
_cell.angle_beta   90.00
_cell.angle_gamma   90.00
#
_symmetry.space_group_name_H-M   'P 1'
#
loop_
_entity.id
_entity.type
_entity.pdbx_description
1 polymer ?
#
loop_
_entity_poly.entity_id
_entity_poly.type
_entity_poly.pdbx_seq_one_letter_code
_entity_poly.pdbx_strand_id
1 'polypeptide(L)' 'MHIEGLRRAVSEGEVVSVRNQERDESYRARTSLSPRQREIVLAGGVINLFKREAV' A
#
# COMPACT_ATOMS: atom_id res chain seq x y z
N MET A 1 2.12 -8.62 -12.19
CA MET A 1 1.91 -7.22 -11.76
C MET A 1 2.88 -6.91 -10.64
N HIS A 2 3.60 -5.79 -10.73
CA HIS A 2 4.59 -5.38 -9.73
C HIS A 2 4.31 -3.94 -9.28
N ILE A 3 4.47 -3.66 -7.98
CA ILE A 3 4.29 -2.33 -7.40
C ILE A 3 5.57 -1.94 -6.67
N GLU A 4 6.24 -0.90 -7.15
CA GLU A 4 7.48 -0.39 -6.57
C GLU A 4 7.21 0.66 -5.50
N GLY A 5 7.99 0.66 -4.43
CA GLY A 5 7.90 1.68 -3.38
C GLY A 5 6.60 1.66 -2.55
N LEU A 6 5.78 0.61 -2.67
CA LEU A 6 4.44 0.52 -2.05
C LEU A 6 4.46 0.87 -0.56
N ARG A 7 5.36 0.27 0.21
CA ARG A 7 5.39 0.45 1.67
C ARG A 7 5.66 1.91 2.05
N ARG A 8 6.59 2.56 1.36
CA ARG A 8 6.92 3.97 1.55
C ARG A 8 5.74 4.86 1.15
N ALA A 9 5.20 4.65 -0.05
CA ALA A 9 4.10 5.45 -0.56
C ALA A 9 2.84 5.36 0.31
N VAL A 10 2.51 4.18 0.84
CA VAL A 10 1.40 4.01 1.80
C VAL A 10 1.71 4.71 3.13
N SER A 11 2.96 4.69 3.60
CA SER A 11 3.36 5.41 4.82
C SER A 11 3.46 6.93 4.65
N GLU A 12 3.58 7.44 3.44
CA GLU A 12 3.67 8.88 3.17
C GLU A 12 2.33 9.44 2.63
N GLY A 13 1.45 8.58 2.09
CA GLY A 13 0.15 8.97 1.53
C GLY A 13 0.26 9.56 0.12
N GLU A 14 1.31 9.19 -0.61
CA GLU A 14 1.66 9.83 -1.87
C GLU A 14 1.23 8.99 -3.10
N VAL A 15 2.19 8.65 -3.96
CA VAL A 15 2.00 8.04 -5.27
C VAL A 15 2.80 6.74 -5.35
N VAL A 16 2.20 5.70 -5.91
CA VAL A 16 2.85 4.44 -6.25
C VAL A 16 3.02 4.31 -7.76
N SER A 17 4.15 3.75 -8.17
CA SER A 17 4.34 3.26 -9.54
C SER A 17 3.90 1.80 -9.62
N VAL A 18 2.97 1.53 -10.55
CA VAL A 18 2.45 0.18 -10.80
C VAL A 18 2.88 -0.23 -12.20
N ARG A 19 3.63 -1.32 -12.31
CA ARG A 19 4.03 -1.90 -13.58
C ARG A 19 3.14 -3.11 -13.92
N ASN A 20 2.42 -2.99 -15.03
CA ASN A 20 1.75 -4.12 -15.66
C ASN A 20 2.76 -4.84 -16.55
N GLN A 21 3.18 -6.04 -16.12
CA GLN A 21 4.18 -6.84 -16.82
C GLN A 21 3.63 -7.53 -18.07
N GLU A 22 2.32 -7.76 -18.16
CA GLU A 22 1.69 -8.41 -19.31
C GLU A 22 1.57 -7.46 -20.50
N ARG A 23 1.36 -6.17 -20.20
CA ARG A 23 1.23 -5.10 -21.20
C ARG A 23 2.48 -4.25 -21.37
N ASP A 24 3.50 -4.50 -20.56
CA ASP A 24 4.72 -3.68 -20.41
C ASP A 24 4.42 -2.17 -20.24
N GLU A 25 3.36 -1.86 -19.50
CA GLU A 25 2.90 -0.49 -19.23
C GLU A 25 3.14 -0.12 -17.77
N SER A 26 3.43 1.15 -17.50
CA SER A 26 3.59 1.69 -16.15
C SER A 26 2.59 2.80 -15.86
N TYR A 27 2.00 2.76 -14.68
CA TYR A 27 0.99 3.71 -14.22
C TYR A 27 1.42 4.35 -12.92
N ARG A 28 0.98 5.60 -12.70
CA ARG A 28 1.07 6.26 -11.39
C ARG A 28 -0.31 6.27 -10.75
N ALA A 29 -0.39 5.79 -9.52
CA ALA A 29 -1.63 5.83 -8.74
C ALA A 29 -1.38 6.59 -7.44
N ARG A 30 -2.28 7.51 -7.09
CA ARG A 30 -2.26 8.17 -5.78
C ARG A 30 -3.11 7.38 -4.80
N THR A 31 -2.63 7.20 -3.58
CA THR A 31 -3.42 6.54 -2.53
C THR A 31 -4.17 7.60 -1.73
N SER A 32 -5.50 7.55 -1.69
CA SER A 32 -6.34 8.42 -0.83
C SER A 32 -6.73 7.72 0.47
N LEU A 33 -5.78 7.00 1.08
CA LEU A 33 -6.02 6.20 2.27
C LEU A 33 -6.06 7.08 3.51
N SER A 34 -7.06 6.88 4.37
CA SER A 34 -7.10 7.48 5.70
C SER A 34 -5.94 6.97 6.58
N PRO A 35 -5.60 7.66 7.68
CA PRO A 35 -4.56 7.20 8.61
C PRO A 35 -4.78 5.74 9.05
N ARG A 36 -6.02 5.38 9.41
CA ARG A 36 -6.38 4.02 9.82
C ARG A 36 -6.22 3.00 8.68
N GLN A 37 -6.60 3.36 7.46
CA GLN A 37 -6.44 2.47 6.31
C GLN A 37 -4.96 2.22 5.99
N ARG A 38 -4.10 3.22 6.17
CA ARG A 38 -2.65 3.05 6.01
C ARG A 38 -2.08 2.06 7.03
N GLU A 39 -2.49 2.15 8.29
CA GLU A 39 -2.08 1.18 9.33
C GLU A 39 -2.48 -0.25 8.95
N ILE A 40 -3.71 -0.44 8.47
CA ILE A 40 -4.22 -1.74 8.02
C ILE A 40 -3.36 -2.30 6.89
N VAL A 41 -3.08 -1.49 5.86
CA VAL A 41 -2.25 -1.93 4.73
C VAL A 41 -0.83 -2.25 5.18
N LEU A 42 -0.23 -1.42 6.02
CA LEU A 42 1.12 -1.63 6.56
C LEU A 42 1.23 -2.81 7.54
N ALA A 43 0.11 -3.20 8.17
CA ALA A 43 0.00 -4.42 8.95
C ALA A 43 -0.17 -5.67 8.07
N GLY A 44 -0.44 -5.51 6.78
CA GLY A 44 -0.77 -6.62 5.88
C GLY A 44 -2.19 -7.14 6.09
N GLY A 45 -3.11 -6.29 6.54
CA GLY A 45 -4.53 -6.61 6.73
C GLY A 45 -5.04 -6.33 8.14
N VAL A 46 -6.37 -6.27 8.27
CA VAL A 46 -7.05 -5.87 9.52
C VAL A 46 -6.81 -6.86 10.66
N ILE A 47 -6.78 -8.17 10.35
CA ILE A 47 -6.51 -9.22 11.34
C ILE A 47 -5.10 -9.05 11.92
N ASN A 48 -4.12 -8.75 11.08
CA ASN A 48 -2.75 -8.54 11.52
C ASN A 48 -2.60 -7.27 12.35
N LEU A 49 -3.38 -6.24 12.06
CA LEU A 49 -3.42 -5.02 12.85
C LEU A 49 -3.95 -5.28 14.27
N PHE A 50 -5.10 -5.97 14.38
CA PHE A 50 -5.64 -6.33 15.69
C PHE A 50 -4.71 -7.24 16.49
N LYS A 51 -4.01 -8.20 15.83
CA LYS A 51 -3.01 -9.03 16.51
C LYS A 51 -1.83 -8.22 17.07
N ARG A 52 -1.46 -7.10 16.44
CA ARG A 52 -0.40 -6.20 16.95
C ARG A 52 -0.89 -5.33 18.11
N GLU A 53 -2.15 -4.91 18.08
CA GLU A 53 -2.77 -4.04 19.10
C GLU A 53 -3.19 -4.82 20.37
N ALA A 54 -3.42 -6.13 20.27
CA ALA A 54 -3.81 -6.99 21.38
C ALA A 54 -2.64 -7.46 22.28
N VAL A 55 -1.43 -6.98 22.00
CA VAL A 55 -0.18 -7.24 22.74
C VAL A 55 0.26 -5.95 23.43
#